data_AF-A0A6J4V1F0-F1
#
_entry.id   AF-A0A6J4V1F0-F1
#
_cell.length_a   1.000
_cell.length_b   1.000
_cell.length_c   1.000
_cell.angle_alpha   90.00
_cell.angle_beta   90.00
_cell.angle_gamma   90.00
#
_symmetry.space_group_name_H-M   'P 1'
#
loop_
_entity.id
_entity.type
_entity.pdbx_description
1 polymer ?
#
loop_
_entity_poly.entity_id
_entity_poly.type
_entity_poly.pdbx_seq_one_letter_code
_entity_poly.pdbx_strand_id
1 'polypeptide(L)'
;MPVPTHRRGRYWLIVISTIAIGLAYGLYGLPLAPVVLLVACSVEGRIAAVGRSVLDGLLADATPPGLQGRVQANFATATAAGRLMGSVGAGLLYLLRPGVPFIVGGAICALTGLALLLPSLARLFVVTPPTDTPSPQR
;
A
#
# COMPACT_ATOMS: atom_id res chain seq x y z
N MET A 1 11.85 -19.65 -12.00
CA MET A 1 12.73 -18.48 -12.20
C MET A 1 12.94 -17.79 -10.86
N PRO A 2 14.17 -17.57 -10.39
CA PRO A 2 14.44 -16.89 -9.13
C PRO A 2 13.95 -15.43 -9.22
N VAL A 3 13.17 -15.00 -8.22
CA VAL A 3 12.66 -13.63 -8.15
C VAL A 3 13.84 -12.70 -7.86
N PRO A 4 14.11 -11.67 -8.70
CA PRO A 4 15.22 -10.77 -8.47
C PRO A 4 15.05 -10.03 -7.14
N THR A 5 16.12 -10.02 -6.33
CA THR A 5 16.19 -9.45 -4.98
C THR A 5 15.71 -7.99 -4.89
N HIS A 6 15.81 -7.22 -5.97
CA HIS A 6 15.31 -5.84 -6.05
C HIS A 6 13.78 -5.71 -5.92
N ARG A 7 12.99 -6.70 -6.38
CA ARG A 7 11.53 -6.67 -6.24
C ARG A 7 11.08 -6.78 -4.79
N ARG A 8 11.83 -7.52 -3.97
CA ARG A 8 11.51 -7.72 -2.55
C ARG A 8 11.68 -6.45 -1.73
N GLY A 9 12.72 -5.65 -2.03
CA GLY A 9 12.93 -4.35 -1.39
C GLY A 9 11.84 -3.32 -1.73
N ARG A 10 11.43 -3.27 -3.01
CA ARG A 10 10.34 -2.39 -3.49
C ARG A 10 9.01 -2.71 -2.81
N TYR A 11 8.72 -3.99 -2.58
CA TYR A 11 7.51 -4.42 -1.86
C TYR A 11 7.43 -3.86 -0.43
N TRP A 12 8.51 -3.99 0.34
CA TRP A 12 8.55 -3.50 1.72
C TRP A 12 8.42 -1.97 1.79
N LEU A 13 9.01 -1.25 0.84
CA LEU A 13 8.84 0.20 0.72
C LEU A 13 7.36 0.59 0.51
N ILE A 14 6.60 -0.16 -0.30
CA ILE A 14 5.16 0.08 -0.50
C ILE A 14 4.40 -0.13 0.81
N VAL A 15 4.66 -1.22 1.53
CA VAL A 15 4.01 -1.51 2.81
C VAL A 15 4.30 -0.42 3.84
N ILE A 16 5.58 -0.08 4.03
CA ILE A 16 6.01 0.96 4.98
C ILE A 16 5.37 2.30 4.64
N SER A 17 5.41 2.71 3.36
CA SER A 17 4.81 3.97 2.93
C SER A 17 3.30 4.02 3.18
N THR A 18 2.59 2.91 2.95
CA THR A 18 1.13 2.82 3.14
C THR A 18 0.74 2.90 4.61
N ILE A 19 1.48 2.22 5.49
CA ILE A 19 1.28 2.30 6.95
C ILE A 19 1.60 3.72 7.44
N ALA A 20 2.71 4.30 7.00
CA ALA A 20 3.12 5.64 7.41
C ALA A 20 2.12 6.72 6.97
N ILE A 21 1.55 6.60 5.76
CA ILE A 21 0.44 7.45 5.31
C ILE A 21 -0.78 7.25 6.22
N GLY A 22 -1.14 6.02 6.56
CA GLY A 22 -2.26 5.76 7.48
C GLY A 22 -2.09 6.44 8.85
N LEU A 23 -0.87 6.41 9.40
CA LEU A 23 -0.54 7.12 10.64
C LEU A 23 -0.62 8.65 10.48
N ALA A 24 -0.14 9.19 9.36
CA ALA A 24 -0.24 10.63 9.07
C ALA A 24 -1.70 11.10 8.99
N TYR A 25 -2.58 10.34 8.33
CA TYR A 25 -4.01 10.61 8.31
C TYR A 25 -4.63 10.54 9.71
N GLY A 26 -4.23 9.59 10.55
CA GLY A 26 -4.66 9.52 11.94
C GLY A 26 -4.33 10.79 12.73
N LEU A 27 -3.15 11.39 12.50
CA LEU A 27 -2.75 12.64 13.14
C LEU A 27 -3.67 13.81 12.77
N TYR A 28 -4.16 13.88 11.53
CA TYR A 28 -5.10 14.94 11.10
C TYR A 28 -6.46 14.88 11.80
N GLY A 29 -6.83 13.74 12.38
CA GLY A 29 -8.05 13.62 13.18
C GLY A 29 -7.97 14.29 14.56
N LEU A 30 -6.78 14.69 15.01
CA LEU A 30 -6.53 15.25 16.33
C LEU A 30 -6.55 16.79 16.31
N PRO A 31 -6.93 17.46 17.42
CA PRO A 31 -6.88 18.91 17.54
C PRO A 31 -5.43 19.38 17.70
N LEU A 32 -4.67 19.42 16.60
CA LEU A 32 -3.27 19.79 16.57
C LEU A 32 -3.07 21.27 16.23
N ALA A 33 -1.94 21.83 16.67
CA ALA A 33 -1.53 23.17 16.27
C ALA A 33 -1.26 23.23 14.75
N PRO A 34 -1.57 24.36 14.06
CA PRO A 34 -1.38 24.50 12.61
C PRO A 34 0.04 24.18 12.13
N VAL A 35 1.06 24.54 12.92
CA VAL A 35 2.46 24.25 12.59
C VAL A 35 2.73 22.74 12.51
N VAL A 36 2.14 21.95 13.41
CA VAL A 36 2.29 20.49 13.42
C VAL A 36 1.65 19.89 12.16
N LEU A 37 0.51 20.42 11.71
CA LEU A 37 -0.16 19.98 10.49
C LEU A 37 0.68 20.26 9.25
N LEU A 38 1.34 21.42 9.17
CA LEU A 38 2.23 21.76 8.05
C LEU A 38 3.44 20.81 7.96
N VAL A 39 4.04 20.48 9.11
CA VAL A 39 5.14 19.51 9.18
C VAL A 39 4.66 18.12 8.79
N ALA A 40 3.52 17.68 9.32
CA ALA A 40 2.93 16.38 8.99
C ALA A 40 2.63 16.27 7.47
N CYS A 41 2.04 17.30 6.88
CA CYS A 41 1.74 17.36 5.44
C CYS A 41 3.00 17.31 4.57
N SER A 42 4.05 18.02 4.98
CA SER A 42 5.34 17.99 4.27
C SER A 42 5.98 16.60 4.31
N VAL A 43 5.89 15.90 5.44
CA VAL A 43 6.41 14.53 5.60
C VAL A 43 5.57 13.54 4.81
N GLU A 44 4.25 13.63 4.90
CA GLU A 44 3.30 12.80 4.16
C GLU A 44 3.53 12.91 2.64
N GLY A 45 3.66 14.14 2.12
CA GLY A 45 3.88 14.36 0.68
C GLY A 45 5.15 13.67 0.17
N ARG A 46 6.22 13.65 0.96
CA ARG A 46 7.47 12.93 0.63
C ARG A 46 7.26 11.42 0.63
N ILE A 47 6.59 10.89 1.66
CA ILE A 47 6.29 9.47 1.76
C ILE A 47 5.43 9.01 0.58
N ALA A 48 4.39 9.79 0.25
CA ALA A 48 3.49 9.52 -0.86
C ALA A 48 4.21 9.55 -2.21
N ALA A 49 5.11 10.53 -2.42
CA ALA A 49 5.91 10.61 -3.65
C ALA A 49 6.82 9.38 -3.82
N VAL A 50 7.53 8.98 -2.76
CA VAL A 50 8.39 7.78 -2.76
C VAL A 50 7.55 6.52 -2.99
N GLY A 51 6.47 6.35 -2.23
CA GLY A 51 5.57 5.19 -2.35
C GLY A 51 4.98 5.07 -3.76
N ARG A 52 4.56 6.19 -4.35
CA ARG A 52 4.02 6.21 -5.71
C ARG A 52 5.08 5.84 -6.76
N SER A 53 6.27 6.40 -6.66
CA SER A 53 7.38 6.09 -7.58
C SER A 53 7.76 4.60 -7.52
N VAL A 54 7.84 4.03 -6.32
CA VAL A 54 8.14 2.59 -6.14
C VAL A 54 7.01 1.72 -6.70
N LEU A 55 5.75 2.11 -6.50
CA LEU A 55 4.59 1.38 -6.99
C LEU A 55 4.52 1.39 -8.52
N ASP A 56 4.72 2.55 -9.15
CA ASP A 56 4.76 2.67 -10.61
C ASP A 56 5.93 1.85 -11.20
N GLY A 57 7.10 1.85 -10.55
CA GLY A 57 8.23 0.99 -10.93
C GLY A 57 7.94 -0.51 -10.79
N LEU A 58 7.27 -0.92 -9.71
CA LEU A 58 6.88 -2.31 -9.51
C LEU A 58 5.83 -2.77 -10.53
N LEU A 59 4.88 -1.88 -10.86
CA LEU A 59 3.85 -2.14 -11.86
C LEU A 59 4.47 -2.29 -13.26
N ALA A 60 5.42 -1.43 -13.62
CA ALA A 60 6.17 -1.54 -14.87
C ALA A 60 6.95 -2.85 -14.95
N ASP A 61 7.67 -3.23 -13.89
CA ASP A 61 8.42 -4.50 -13.84
C ASP A 61 7.48 -5.71 -14.00
N ALA A 62 6.30 -5.67 -13.38
CA ALA A 62 5.36 -6.78 -13.35
C ALA A 62 4.52 -6.93 -14.63
N THR A 63 4.50 -5.90 -15.49
CA THR A 63 3.64 -5.89 -16.67
C THR A 63 4.36 -6.49 -17.89
N PRO A 64 3.73 -7.45 -18.61
CA PRO A 64 4.29 -7.98 -19.84
C PRO A 64 4.53 -6.90 -20.90
N PRO A 65 5.56 -7.05 -21.75
CA PRO A 65 5.79 -6.14 -22.88
C PRO A 65 4.55 -6.11 -23.80
N GLY A 66 4.16 -4.91 -24.24
CA GLY A 66 2.97 -4.69 -25.07
C GLY A 66 1.64 -4.52 -24.31
N LEU A 67 1.60 -4.80 -23.00
CA LEU A 67 0.38 -4.61 -22.18
C LEU A 67 0.44 -3.40 -21.21
N GLN A 68 1.57 -2.70 -21.17
CA GLN A 68 1.84 -1.58 -20.25
C GLN A 68 0.75 -0.50 -20.28
N GLY A 69 0.34 -0.06 -21.48
CA GLY A 69 -0.71 0.96 -21.62
C GLY A 69 -2.05 0.52 -21.03
N ARG A 70 -2.46 -0.75 -21.22
CA ARG A 70 -3.72 -1.29 -20.69
C ARG A 70 -3.68 -1.43 -19.17
N VAL A 71 -2.57 -1.92 -18.63
CA VAL A 71 -2.40 -2.07 -17.18
C VAL A 71 -2.37 -0.70 -16.50
N GLN A 72 -1.66 0.27 -17.07
CA GLN A 72 -1.60 1.63 -16.52
C GLN A 72 -2.97 2.33 -16.59
N ALA A 73 -3.72 2.14 -17.68
CA ALA A 73 -5.09 2.66 -17.80
C ALA A 73 -6.01 2.06 -16.73
N ASN A 74 -5.96 0.74 -16.51
CA ASN A 74 -6.75 0.10 -15.45
C ASN A 74 -6.36 0.60 -14.07
N PHE A 75 -5.06 0.73 -13.79
CA PHE A 75 -4.55 1.25 -12.52
C PHE A 75 -4.96 2.71 -12.27
N ALA A 76 -4.92 3.55 -13.31
CA ALA A 76 -5.38 4.93 -13.23
C ALA A 76 -6.89 5.02 -12.99
N THR A 77 -7.70 4.22 -13.70
CA THR A 77 -9.15 4.16 -13.52
C THR A 77 -9.52 3.69 -12.11
N ALA A 78 -8.86 2.65 -11.59
CA ALA A 78 -9.07 2.19 -10.22
C ALA A 78 -8.71 3.27 -9.19
N THR A 79 -7.60 4.00 -9.42
CA THR A 79 -7.20 5.14 -8.57
C THR A 79 -8.25 6.25 -8.59
N ALA A 80 -8.76 6.61 -9.77
CA ALA A 80 -9.79 7.65 -9.92
C ALA A 80 -11.11 7.24 -9.24
N ALA A 81 -11.56 6.01 -9.44
CA ALA A 81 -12.75 5.47 -8.79
C ALA A 81 -12.59 5.48 -7.26
N GLY A 82 -11.43 5.05 -6.74
CA GLY A 82 -11.12 5.10 -5.32
C GLY A 82 -11.15 6.53 -4.76
N ARG A 83 -10.62 7.51 -5.49
CA ARG A 83 -10.68 8.93 -5.10
C ARG A 83 -12.10 9.48 -5.07
N LEU A 84 -12.95 9.10 -6.04
CA LEU A 84 -14.35 9.50 -6.07
C LEU A 84 -15.15 8.90 -4.92
N MET A 85 -15.03 7.58 -4.69
CA MET A 85 -15.70 6.93 -3.57
C MET A 85 -15.18 7.47 -2.23
N GLY A 86 -13.87 7.71 -2.13
CA GLY A 86 -13.22 8.28 -0.96
C GLY A 86 -13.71 9.70 -0.65
N SER A 87 -13.86 10.57 -1.66
CA SER A 87 -14.32 11.95 -1.44
C SER A 87 -15.79 12.00 -1.02
N VAL A 88 -16.65 11.18 -1.63
CA VAL A 88 -18.06 11.05 -1.23
C VAL A 88 -18.17 10.51 0.20
N GLY A 89 -17.44 9.43 0.51
CA GLY A 89 -17.43 8.84 1.85
C GLY A 89 -16.87 9.80 2.91
N ALA A 90 -15.78 10.51 2.60
CA ALA A 90 -15.21 11.52 3.48
C ALA A 90 -16.18 12.68 3.74
N GLY A 91 -16.90 13.15 2.71
CA GLY A 91 -17.93 14.17 2.85
C GLY A 91 -19.05 13.76 3.81
N LEU A 92 -19.53 12.52 3.69
CA LEU A 92 -20.54 11.97 4.60
C LEU A 92 -20.02 11.84 6.04
N LEU A 93 -18.79 11.36 6.22
CA LEU A 93 -18.17 11.23 7.53
C LEU A 93 -17.90 12.58 8.20
N TYR A 94 -17.66 13.63 7.41
CA TYR A 94 -17.40 14.97 7.91
C TYR A 94 -18.64 15.57 8.59
N LEU A 95 -19.85 15.20 8.14
CA LEU A 95 -21.11 15.61 8.76
C LEU A 95 -21.25 15.12 10.20
N LEU A 96 -20.59 14.01 10.56
CA LEU A 96 -20.57 13.51 11.94
C LEU A 96 -19.63 14.35 12.80
N ARG A 97 -18.35 14.41 12.42
CA ARG A 97 -17.33 15.27 13.03
C ARG A 97 -16.19 15.53 12.03
N PRO A 98 -15.57 16.72 12.06
CA PRO A 98 -14.47 17.06 11.15
C PRO A 98 -13.27 16.10 11.18
N GLY A 99 -12.97 15.51 12.34
CA GLY A 99 -11.83 14.58 12.50
C GLY A 99 -12.10 13.14 12.04
N VAL A 100 -13.36 12.73 11.91
CA VAL A 100 -13.73 11.33 11.64
C VAL A 100 -13.27 10.84 10.24
N PRO A 101 -13.41 11.61 9.14
CA PRO A 101 -12.91 11.19 7.83
C PRO A 101 -11.42 10.83 7.84
N PHE A 102 -10.62 11.59 8.57
CA PHE A 102 -9.17 11.39 8.67
C PHE A 102 -8.82 10.12 9.45
N ILE A 103 -9.51 9.87 10.57
CA ILE A 103 -9.32 8.64 11.36
C ILE A 103 -9.71 7.41 10.55
N VAL A 104 -10.87 7.45 9.88
CA VAL A 104 -11.35 6.33 9.05
C VAL A 104 -10.42 6.10 7.85
N GLY A 105 -10.01 7.15 7.14
CA GLY A 105 -9.06 7.05 6.03
C GLY A 105 -7.69 6.51 6.48
N GLY A 106 -7.21 6.96 7.63
CA GLY A 106 -5.99 6.47 8.26
C GLY A 106 -6.08 4.98 8.62
N ALA A 107 -7.21 4.55 9.21
CA ALA A 107 -7.47 3.17 9.51
C ALA A 107 -7.52 2.30 8.25
N ILE A 108 -8.20 2.73 7.18
CA ILE A 108 -8.24 2.00 5.90
C ILE A 108 -6.84 1.83 5.31
N CYS A 109 -6.02 2.89 5.33
CA CYS A 109 -4.64 2.81 4.84
C CYS A 109 -3.79 1.86 5.71
N ALA A 110 -3.86 1.97 7.03
CA ALA A 110 -3.12 1.10 7.94
C ALA A 110 -3.54 -0.38 7.79
N LEU A 111 -4.85 -0.65 7.70
CA LEU A 111 -5.38 -1.99 7.47
C LEU A 111 -4.98 -2.54 6.10
N THR A 112 -4.94 -1.70 5.06
CA THR A 112 -4.44 -2.11 3.74
C THR A 112 -2.96 -2.47 3.80
N GLY A 113 -2.14 -1.65 4.46
CA GLY A 113 -0.73 -1.93 4.71
C GLY A 113 -0.53 -3.24 5.49
N LEU A 114 -1.35 -3.48 6.51
CA LEU A 114 -1.34 -4.72 7.29
C LEU A 114 -1.79 -5.92 6.46
N ALA A 115 -2.82 -5.77 5.62
CA ALA A 115 -3.28 -6.82 4.72
C ALA A 115 -2.19 -7.22 3.71
N LEU A 116 -1.38 -6.26 3.25
CA LEU A 116 -0.20 -6.55 2.43
C LEU A 116 0.87 -7.35 3.20
N LEU A 117 0.84 -7.44 4.52
CA LEU A 117 1.75 -8.33 5.25
C LEU A 117 1.30 -9.81 5.22
N LEU A 118 0.01 -10.09 4.99
CA LEU A 118 -0.55 -11.45 5.01
C LEU A 118 0.19 -12.46 4.11
N PRO A 119 0.51 -12.16 2.83
CA PRO A 119 1.23 -13.11 1.98
C PRO A 119 2.67 -13.37 2.43
N SER A 120 3.28 -12.42 3.15
CA SER A 120 4.62 -12.57 3.70
C SER A 120 4.61 -13.46 4.95
N LEU A 121 3.59 -13.28 5.80
CA LEU A 121 3.36 -14.11 6.98
C LEU A 121 2.97 -15.55 6.61
N ALA A 122 2.08 -15.73 5.63
CA ALA A 122 1.66 -17.05 5.17
C ALA A 122 2.85 -17.92 4.72
N ARG A 123 3.88 -17.32 4.10
CA ARG A 123 5.10 -18.02 3.68
C ARG A 123 5.96 -18.52 4.83
N LEU A 124 5.83 -17.97 6.04
CA LEU A 124 6.54 -18.46 7.23
C LEU A 124 5.95 -19.77 7.75
N PHE A 125 4.67 -20.03 7.46
CA PHE A 125 3.95 -21.20 7.95
C PHE A 125 3.90 -22.36 6.94
N VAL A 126 4.38 -22.16 5.71
CA VAL A 126 4.51 -23.26 4.72
C VAL A 126 5.71 -24.13 5.12
N VAL A 127 5.44 -25.16 5.92
CA VAL A 127 6.37 -26.25 6.22
C VAL A 127 6.69 -26.97 4.92
N THR A 128 7.97 -27.06 4.55
CA THR A 128 8.40 -27.83 3.38
C THR A 128 8.24 -29.32 3.73
N PRO A 129 7.38 -30.10 3.04
CA PRO A 129 7.30 -31.52 3.32
C PRO A 129 8.66 -32.20 3.00
N PRO A 130 9.11 -33.16 3.83
CA PRO A 130 10.38 -33.84 3.62
C PRO A 130 10.39 -34.49 2.24
N THR A 131 11.42 -34.15 1.45
CA THR A 131 11.63 -34.67 0.10
C THR A 131 12.29 -36.04 0.18
N ASP A 132 11.57 -37.02 0.70
CA ASP A 132 12.02 -38.41 0.69
C ASP A 132 11.46 -39.11 -0.56
N THR A 133 12.22 -39.05 -1.64
CA THR A 133 12.12 -40.03 -2.73
C THR A 133 13.46 -40.73 -2.90
N PRO A 134 13.66 -41.92 -2.29
CA PRO A 134 14.78 -42.77 -2.68
C PRO A 134 14.60 -43.18 -4.14
N SER A 135 15.62 -42.90 -4.95
CA SER A 135 15.71 -43.30 -6.35
C SER A 135 15.53 -44.82 -6.49
N PRO A 136 14.77 -45.32 -7.48
CA PRO A 136 14.77 -46.74 -7.79
C PRO A 136 16.19 -47.11 -8.27
N GLN A 137 16.91 -47.89 -7.46
CA GLN A 137 18.13 -48.54 -7.90
C GLN A 137 17.75 -49.47 -9.07
N ARG A 138 18.36 -49.19 -10.22
CA ARG A 138 18.34 -50.07 -11.39
C ARG A 138 19.19 -51.30 -11.14
#